data_AF-A0A0L0C057-F1
#
_entry.id   AF-A0A0L0C057-F1
#
_cell.length_a   1.000
_cell.length_b   1.000
_cell.length_c   1.000
_cell.angle_alpha   90.00
_cell.angle_beta   90.00
_cell.angle_gamma   90.00
#
_symmetry.space_group_name_H-M   'P 1'
#
loop_
_entity.id
_entity.type
_entity.pdbx_description
1 polymer ?
#
loop_
_entity_poly.entity_id
_entity_poly.type
_entity_poly.pdbx_seq_one_letter_code
_entity_poly.pdbx_strand_id
1 'polypeptide(L)'
;MAKSLKFLAILLIFLTKFYSINCNENVFVSGQKNVYYIESEQKFTFYDALAKCASMNMSLVTIDTKLKSEDITTLLREIFGKRIPLWIGGVVNGNNPRQFVWLATGKKFTYTNWGPGQPDFAGNNEYCAQTGWTNAMEWNDHVCSNLYGFMCENSRYHRCEEELQEDMKNQQHIELKKIVGEMLPQLKNFDGEGRTFRDIIFNINPCNNLKC
;
A
#
# COMPACT_ATOMS: atom_id res chain seq x y z
N MET A 1 -5.10 -40.09 31.40
CA MET A 1 -4.09 -39.49 30.50
C MET A 1 -4.63 -39.07 29.13
N ALA A 2 -5.49 -39.85 28.45
CA ALA A 2 -5.98 -39.50 27.10
C ALA A 2 -6.88 -38.23 26.99
N LYS A 3 -7.55 -37.80 28.08
CA LYS A 3 -8.45 -36.63 28.07
C LYS A 3 -7.70 -35.29 28.08
N SER A 4 -6.55 -35.20 28.74
CA SER A 4 -5.74 -33.96 28.75
C SER A 4 -5.00 -33.75 27.43
N LEU A 5 -4.61 -34.83 26.74
CA LEU A 5 -3.94 -34.76 25.44
C LEU A 5 -4.86 -34.22 24.34
N LYS A 6 -6.16 -34.57 24.38
CA LYS A 6 -7.18 -34.01 23.49
C LYS A 6 -7.41 -32.52 23.71
N PHE A 7 -7.38 -32.07 24.97
CA PHE A 7 -7.54 -30.66 25.32
C PHE A 7 -6.35 -29.82 24.87
N LEU A 8 -5.13 -30.35 25.04
CA LEU A 8 -3.89 -29.71 24.57
C LEU A 8 -3.88 -29.58 23.04
N ALA A 9 -4.32 -30.61 22.31
CA ALA A 9 -4.41 -30.58 20.85
C ALA A 9 -5.44 -29.55 20.36
N ILE A 10 -6.60 -29.45 21.01
CA ILE A 10 -7.62 -28.44 20.68
C ILE A 10 -7.09 -27.03 20.95
N LEU A 11 -6.45 -26.80 22.10
CA LEU A 11 -5.85 -25.51 22.43
C LEU A 11 -4.75 -25.12 21.41
N LEU A 12 -3.90 -26.06 21.00
CA LEU A 12 -2.90 -25.83 19.96
C LEU A 12 -3.53 -25.50 18.60
N ILE A 13 -4.64 -26.14 18.21
CA ILE A 13 -5.39 -25.82 16.97
C ILE A 13 -6.02 -24.42 17.03
N PHE A 14 -6.50 -23.99 18.20
CA PHE A 14 -7.02 -22.64 18.39
C PHE A 14 -5.90 -21.59 18.39
N LEU A 15 -4.76 -21.88 19.01
CA LEU A 15 -3.59 -21.00 19.04
C LEU A 15 -2.91 -20.88 17.65
N THR A 16 -2.86 -21.95 16.85
CA THR A 16 -2.35 -21.88 15.47
C THR A 16 -3.29 -21.09 14.56
N LYS A 17 -4.61 -21.20 14.73
CA LYS A 17 -5.58 -20.37 14.00
C LYS A 17 -5.51 -18.89 14.39
N PHE A 18 -5.18 -18.58 15.65
CA PHE A 18 -5.00 -17.19 16.11
C PHE A 18 -3.67 -16.57 15.62
N TYR A 19 -2.67 -17.39 15.32
CA TYR A 19 -1.38 -16.98 14.75
C TYR A 19 -1.38 -16.85 13.22
N SER A 20 -2.46 -17.24 12.54
CA SER A 20 -2.67 -16.91 11.13
C SER A 20 -3.01 -15.43 11.02
N ILE A 21 -1.96 -14.60 11.02
CA ILE A 21 -2.03 -13.22 10.56
C ILE A 21 -2.67 -13.28 9.17
N ASN A 22 -3.81 -12.62 9.00
CA ASN A 22 -4.39 -12.35 7.70
C ASN A 22 -3.41 -11.44 6.94
N CYS A 23 -2.44 -12.04 6.26
CA CYS A 23 -1.79 -11.37 5.15
C CYS A 23 -2.88 -11.19 4.10
N ASN A 24 -3.28 -9.94 3.82
CA ASN A 24 -4.12 -9.68 2.66
C ASN A 24 -3.37 -10.24 1.45
N GLU A 25 -3.91 -11.31 0.86
CA GLU A 25 -3.26 -12.11 -0.18
C GLU A 25 -2.95 -11.32 -1.47
N ASN A 26 -3.49 -10.11 -1.56
CA ASN A 26 -3.41 -9.23 -2.73
C ASN A 26 -2.63 -7.93 -2.49
N VAL A 27 -1.87 -7.79 -1.38
CA VAL A 27 -0.98 -6.62 -1.18
C VAL A 27 0.43 -6.92 -1.67
N PHE A 28 0.96 -6.02 -2.50
CA PHE A 28 2.28 -6.11 -3.11
C PHE A 28 3.08 -4.83 -2.87
N VAL A 29 4.40 -4.97 -2.83
CA VAL A 29 5.33 -3.84 -2.69
C VAL A 29 6.22 -3.81 -3.94
N SER A 30 6.29 -2.66 -4.60
CA SER A 30 7.13 -2.49 -5.77
C SER A 30 8.60 -2.24 -5.44
N GLY A 31 9.47 -2.22 -6.46
CA GLY A 31 10.88 -1.90 -6.30
C GLY A 31 11.11 -0.50 -5.71
N GLN A 32 10.22 0.45 -6.00
CA GLN A 32 10.23 1.79 -5.37
C GLN A 32 9.51 1.86 -4.01
N LYS A 33 9.25 0.72 -3.38
CA LYS A 33 8.61 0.63 -2.04
C LYS A 33 7.21 1.24 -1.99
N ASN A 34 6.52 1.32 -3.13
CA ASN A 34 5.11 1.69 -3.14
C ASN A 34 4.27 0.45 -2.83
N VAL A 35 3.25 0.63 -2.00
CA VAL A 35 2.31 -0.43 -1.61
C VAL A 35 1.08 -0.38 -2.51
N TYR A 36 0.77 -1.52 -3.12
CA TYR A 36 -0.38 -1.69 -3.99
C TYR A 36 -1.26 -2.84 -3.51
N TYR A 37 -2.57 -2.68 -3.63
CA TYR A 37 -3.50 -3.81 -3.60
C TYR A 37 -3.86 -4.14 -5.05
N ILE A 38 -3.73 -5.40 -5.47
CA ILE A 38 -4.00 -5.81 -6.85
C ILE A 38 -4.99 -6.97 -6.85
N GLU A 39 -6.18 -6.69 -7.36
CA GLU A 39 -7.19 -7.71 -7.64
C GLU A 39 -7.13 -8.08 -9.13
N SER A 40 -6.81 -9.33 -9.43
CA SER A 40 -6.60 -9.79 -10.80
C SER A 40 -7.86 -10.41 -11.43
N GLU A 41 -8.87 -10.74 -10.62
CA GLU A 41 -10.12 -11.30 -11.13
C GLU A 41 -10.92 -10.24 -11.89
N GLN A 42 -11.24 -10.54 -13.15
CA GLN A 42 -11.96 -9.64 -14.06
C GLN A 42 -13.47 -9.68 -13.82
N LYS A 43 -13.90 -9.27 -12.63
CA LYS A 43 -15.30 -9.31 -12.17
C LYS A 43 -15.79 -7.97 -11.60
N PHE A 44 -15.02 -6.90 -11.76
CA PHE A 44 -15.32 -5.61 -11.16
C PHE A 44 -15.50 -4.54 -12.24
N THR A 45 -16.59 -3.78 -12.14
CA THR A 45 -16.71 -2.52 -12.86
C THR A 45 -15.71 -1.52 -12.30
N PHE A 46 -15.47 -0.42 -13.02
CA PHE A 46 -14.64 0.67 -12.53
C PHE A 46 -15.17 1.21 -11.19
N TYR A 47 -16.49 1.29 -11.04
CA TYR A 47 -17.13 1.81 -9.83
C TYR A 47 -17.00 0.84 -8.65
N ASP A 48 -17.07 -0.48 -8.90
CA ASP A 48 -16.80 -1.49 -7.87
C ASP A 48 -15.36 -1.40 -7.40
N ALA A 49 -14.42 -1.25 -8.32
CA ALA A 49 -13.00 -1.11 -8.04
C ALA A 49 -12.71 0.16 -7.20
N LEU A 50 -13.32 1.29 -7.58
CA LEU A 50 -13.25 2.54 -6.82
C LEU A 50 -13.75 2.35 -5.39
N ALA A 51 -14.94 1.75 -5.23
CA ALA A 51 -15.52 1.47 -3.92
C ALA A 51 -14.65 0.52 -3.08
N LYS A 52 -14.05 -0.49 -3.71
CA LYS A 52 -13.15 -1.44 -3.03
C LYS A 52 -11.88 -0.77 -2.55
N CYS A 53 -11.20 0.02 -3.38
CA CYS A 53 -10.03 0.78 -2.93
C CYS A 53 -10.40 1.69 -1.76
N ALA A 54 -11.51 2.43 -1.87
CA ALA A 54 -11.97 3.32 -0.80
C ALA A 54 -12.26 2.57 0.52
N SER A 55 -12.86 1.37 0.45
CA SER A 55 -13.14 0.55 1.64
C SER A 55 -11.89 0.08 2.39
N MET A 56 -10.72 0.13 1.73
CA MET A 56 -9.42 -0.19 2.30
C MET A 56 -8.61 1.06 2.65
N ASN A 57 -9.23 2.25 2.67
CA ASN A 57 -8.53 3.53 2.79
C ASN A 57 -7.45 3.73 1.70
N MET A 58 -7.68 3.18 0.52
CA MET A 58 -6.79 3.31 -0.64
C MET A 58 -7.51 4.07 -1.76
N SER A 59 -6.77 4.45 -2.79
CA SER A 59 -7.34 5.01 -4.03
C SER A 59 -6.99 4.13 -5.21
N LEU A 60 -7.82 4.11 -6.25
CA LEU A 60 -7.38 3.58 -7.55
C LEU A 60 -6.07 4.26 -7.97
N VAL A 61 -5.13 3.48 -8.49
CA VAL A 61 -3.77 3.96 -8.72
C VAL A 61 -3.70 5.11 -9.74
N THR A 62 -2.96 6.15 -9.36
CA THR A 62 -2.52 7.25 -10.21
C THR A 62 -1.17 6.92 -10.83
N ILE A 63 -1.03 6.93 -12.15
CA ILE A 63 0.24 6.68 -12.84
C ILE A 63 0.67 7.96 -13.55
N ASP A 64 1.09 8.97 -12.78
CA ASP A 64 1.35 10.34 -13.26
C ASP A 64 2.80 10.59 -13.70
N THR A 65 3.66 9.56 -13.67
CA THR A 65 5.06 9.66 -14.08
C THR A 65 5.52 8.40 -14.81
N LYS A 66 6.50 8.57 -15.72
CA LYS A 66 7.16 7.46 -16.42
C LYS A 66 7.79 6.46 -15.44
N LEU A 67 8.49 6.98 -14.43
CA LEU A 67 9.16 6.18 -13.41
C LEU A 67 8.17 5.26 -12.65
N LYS A 68 6.98 5.77 -12.31
CA LYS A 68 5.93 4.96 -11.67
C LYS A 68 5.34 3.93 -12.63
N SER A 69 5.16 4.29 -13.89
CA SER A 69 4.67 3.35 -14.92
C SER A 69 5.61 2.15 -15.12
N GLU A 70 6.93 2.41 -15.17
CA GLU A 70 7.97 1.38 -15.31
C GLU A 70 8.05 0.46 -14.08
N ASP A 71 7.93 1.03 -12.88
CA ASP A 71 7.89 0.29 -11.60
C ASP A 71 6.67 -0.63 -11.50
N ILE A 72 5.49 -0.11 -11.84
CA ILE A 72 4.25 -0.90 -11.90
C ILE A 72 4.35 -1.98 -12.98
N THR A 73 4.90 -1.66 -14.15
CA THR A 73 5.07 -2.64 -15.24
C THR A 73 5.98 -3.79 -14.83
N THR A 74 7.08 -3.48 -14.14
CA THR A 74 8.00 -4.50 -13.59
C THR A 74 7.27 -5.37 -12.57
N LEU A 75 6.61 -4.75 -11.60
CA LEU A 75 5.86 -5.46 -10.55
C LEU A 75 4.80 -6.41 -11.15
N LEU A 76 3.97 -5.93 -12.08
CA LEU A 76 2.92 -6.74 -12.70
C LEU A 76 3.49 -7.92 -13.50
N ARG A 77 4.64 -7.73 -14.17
CA ARG A 77 5.32 -8.82 -14.88
C ARG A 77 5.87 -9.87 -13.93
N GLU A 78 6.45 -9.46 -12.81
CA GLU A 78 6.99 -10.36 -11.79
C GLU A 78 5.88 -11.21 -11.15
N ILE A 79 4.73 -10.60 -10.83
CA ILE A 79 3.63 -11.30 -10.16
C ILE A 79 2.88 -12.22 -11.13
N PHE A 80 2.55 -11.74 -12.32
CA PHE A 80 1.58 -12.42 -13.19
C PHE A 80 2.20 -13.08 -14.44
N GLY A 81 3.40 -12.67 -14.86
CA GLY A 81 4.08 -13.20 -16.05
C GLY A 81 3.37 -12.93 -17.40
N LYS A 82 2.20 -12.30 -17.39
CA LYS A 82 1.38 -11.99 -18.58
C LYS A 82 0.62 -10.68 -18.37
N ARG A 83 0.08 -10.12 -19.45
CA ARG A 83 -0.84 -8.98 -19.36
C ARG A 83 -2.12 -9.36 -18.61
N ILE A 84 -2.50 -8.53 -17.66
CA ILE A 84 -3.78 -8.57 -16.98
C ILE A 84 -4.39 -7.17 -17.09
N PRO A 85 -5.57 -7.03 -17.71
CA PRO A 85 -6.25 -5.74 -17.76
C PRO A 85 -6.73 -5.34 -16.36
N LEU A 86 -6.33 -4.15 -15.91
CA LEU A 86 -6.63 -3.65 -14.57
C LEU A 86 -7.12 -2.19 -14.65
N TRP A 87 -8.23 -1.89 -13.98
CA TRP A 87 -8.67 -0.52 -13.76
C TRP A 87 -7.62 0.28 -12.98
N ILE A 88 -7.37 1.50 -13.45
CA ILE A 88 -6.52 2.51 -12.80
C ILE A 88 -7.35 3.79 -12.56
N GLY A 89 -6.84 4.75 -11.80
CA GLY A 89 -7.63 5.91 -11.33
C GLY A 89 -7.97 6.98 -12.38
N GLY A 90 -7.84 6.66 -13.67
CA GLY A 90 -8.08 7.59 -14.77
C GLY A 90 -9.54 7.66 -15.18
N VAL A 91 -10.12 8.86 -15.17
CA VAL A 91 -11.48 9.12 -15.70
C VAL A 91 -11.49 10.36 -16.57
N VAL A 92 -12.47 10.46 -17.47
CA VAL A 92 -12.70 11.71 -18.19
C VAL A 92 -13.17 12.84 -17.27
N ASN A 93 -12.77 14.04 -17.60
CA ASN A 93 -13.18 15.25 -16.90
C ASN A 93 -14.63 15.58 -17.26
N GLY A 94 -15.49 15.75 -16.26
CA GLY A 94 -16.90 16.12 -16.48
C GLY A 94 -17.10 17.44 -17.24
N ASN A 95 -16.13 18.35 -17.20
CA ASN A 95 -16.17 19.63 -17.95
C ASN A 95 -15.58 19.51 -19.37
N ASN A 96 -14.82 18.46 -19.65
CA ASN A 96 -14.26 18.19 -20.98
C ASN A 96 -14.05 16.68 -21.15
N PRO A 97 -15.01 15.96 -21.74
CA PRO A 97 -14.98 14.50 -21.84
C PRO A 97 -13.83 13.97 -22.72
N ARG A 98 -13.09 14.84 -23.41
CA ARG A 98 -11.87 14.49 -24.15
C ARG A 98 -10.58 14.69 -23.37
N GLN A 99 -10.66 14.92 -22.06
CA GLN A 99 -9.49 15.06 -21.18
C GLN A 99 -9.61 14.12 -20.00
N PHE A 100 -8.55 13.35 -19.72
CA PHE A 100 -8.48 12.51 -18.54
C PHE A 100 -7.90 13.25 -17.34
N VAL A 101 -8.41 12.92 -16.16
CA VAL A 101 -7.95 13.34 -14.84
C VAL A 101 -7.75 12.13 -13.94
N TRP A 102 -6.84 12.25 -12.98
CA TRP A 102 -6.68 11.25 -11.92
C TRP A 102 -7.68 11.50 -10.80
N LEU A 103 -8.56 10.54 -10.51
CA LEU A 103 -9.59 10.68 -9.46
C LEU A 103 -9.01 11.09 -8.11
N ALA A 104 -7.89 10.49 -7.72
CA ALA A 104 -7.28 10.72 -6.41
C ALA A 104 -6.74 12.14 -6.22
N THR A 105 -6.41 12.85 -7.31
CA THR A 105 -5.74 14.17 -7.24
C THR A 105 -6.51 15.28 -7.95
N GLY A 106 -7.50 14.94 -8.79
CA GLY A 106 -8.16 15.86 -9.71
C GLY A 106 -7.26 16.43 -10.82
N LYS A 107 -5.98 16.06 -10.86
CA LYS A 107 -5.02 16.59 -11.83
C LYS A 107 -5.24 15.98 -13.20
N LYS A 108 -5.08 16.81 -14.23
CA LYS A 108 -5.05 16.36 -15.63
C LYS A 108 -3.88 15.42 -15.87
N PHE A 109 -4.03 14.52 -16.83
CA PHE A 109 -2.94 13.65 -17.25
C PHE A 109 -1.81 14.48 -17.85
N THR A 110 -0.63 14.42 -17.21
CA THR A 110 0.63 15.02 -17.70
C THR A 110 1.60 13.98 -18.25
N TYR A 111 1.40 12.73 -17.87
CA TYR A 111 2.09 11.55 -18.40
C TYR A 111 1.03 10.54 -18.83
N THR A 112 1.31 9.83 -19.91
CA THR A 112 0.43 8.78 -20.43
C THR A 112 1.25 7.62 -20.95
N ASN A 113 0.74 6.40 -20.74
CA ASN A 113 1.23 5.20 -21.42
C ASN A 113 0.12 4.60 -22.30
N TRP A 114 -0.65 5.46 -22.99
CA TRP A 114 -1.70 5.01 -23.90
C TRP A 114 -1.14 4.09 -24.97
N GLY A 115 -1.88 3.01 -25.27
CA GLY A 115 -1.51 2.13 -26.36
C GLY A 115 -1.77 2.77 -27.72
N PRO A 116 -1.34 2.11 -28.82
CA PRO A 116 -1.53 2.61 -30.16
C PRO A 116 -3.00 2.93 -30.46
N GLY A 117 -3.27 4.17 -30.86
CA GLY A 117 -4.61 4.66 -31.20
C GLY A 117 -5.43 5.19 -30.03
N GLN A 118 -4.93 5.10 -28.79
CA GLN A 118 -5.69 5.44 -27.60
C GLN A 118 -5.31 6.81 -27.00
N PRO A 119 -6.23 7.49 -26.30
CA PRO A 119 -7.64 7.12 -26.14
C PRO A 119 -8.46 7.44 -27.39
N ASP A 120 -9.31 6.51 -27.83
CA ASP A 120 -10.15 6.66 -29.02
C ASP A 120 -11.60 7.07 -28.68
N PHE A 121 -11.98 6.98 -27.39
CA PHE A 121 -13.32 7.27 -26.90
C PHE A 121 -14.41 6.53 -27.69
N ALA A 122 -14.20 5.24 -28.01
CA ALA A 122 -15.07 4.49 -28.90
C ALA A 122 -16.55 4.57 -28.48
N GLY A 123 -17.42 4.80 -29.46
CA GLY A 123 -18.87 4.96 -29.23
C GLY A 123 -19.25 6.15 -28.33
N ASN A 124 -18.32 7.06 -28.03
CA ASN A 124 -18.46 8.13 -27.04
C ASN A 124 -18.91 7.61 -25.66
N ASN A 125 -18.39 6.46 -25.22
CA ASN A 125 -18.75 5.88 -23.91
C ASN A 125 -17.55 5.26 -23.17
N GLU A 126 -16.34 5.38 -23.70
CA GLU A 126 -15.11 4.88 -23.07
C GLU A 126 -14.48 5.98 -22.21
N TYR A 127 -14.81 5.95 -20.92
CA TYR A 127 -14.55 7.06 -20.00
C TYR A 127 -13.66 6.72 -18.82
N CYS A 128 -13.25 5.45 -18.72
CA CYS A 128 -12.43 4.93 -17.63
C CYS A 128 -11.16 4.29 -18.19
N ALA A 129 -10.02 4.57 -17.57
CA ALA A 129 -8.73 4.06 -18.02
C ALA A 129 -8.41 2.72 -17.35
N GLN A 130 -7.85 1.81 -18.14
CA GLN A 130 -7.20 0.58 -17.67
C GLN A 130 -5.74 0.50 -18.12
N THR A 131 -4.93 -0.28 -17.42
CA THR A 131 -3.62 -0.75 -17.87
C THR A 131 -3.70 -2.20 -18.35
N GLY A 132 -2.63 -2.73 -18.95
CA GLY A 132 -2.56 -4.15 -19.36
C GLY A 132 -3.32 -4.47 -20.64
N TRP A 133 -3.61 -3.47 -21.47
CA TRP A 133 -4.26 -3.67 -22.77
C TRP A 133 -3.34 -4.41 -23.74
N THR A 134 -2.07 -3.99 -23.81
CA THR A 134 -1.03 -4.62 -24.62
C THR A 134 -0.05 -5.42 -23.76
N ASN A 135 0.82 -6.20 -24.39
CA ASN A 135 1.92 -6.90 -23.71
C ASN A 135 2.95 -5.93 -23.09
N ALA A 136 2.94 -4.65 -23.51
CA ALA A 136 3.78 -3.60 -22.94
C ALA A 136 3.15 -2.90 -21.72
N MET A 137 2.00 -3.40 -21.23
CA MET A 137 1.22 -2.75 -20.16
C MET A 137 0.75 -1.34 -20.52
N GLU A 138 0.54 -1.09 -21.81
CA GLU A 138 -0.03 0.17 -22.28
C GLU A 138 -1.52 0.23 -21.92
N TRP A 139 -2.03 1.45 -21.86
CA TRP A 139 -3.35 1.77 -21.36
C TRP A 139 -4.38 1.77 -22.48
N ASN A 140 -5.63 1.54 -22.10
CA ASN A 140 -6.79 1.79 -22.94
C ASN A 140 -7.84 2.55 -22.15
N ASP A 141 -8.63 3.40 -22.81
CA ASP A 141 -9.92 3.80 -22.28
C ASP A 141 -10.97 2.72 -22.61
N HIS A 142 -11.91 2.52 -21.70
CA HIS A 142 -12.99 1.56 -21.89
C HIS A 142 -14.26 2.01 -21.19
N VAL A 143 -15.37 1.39 -21.56
CA VAL A 143 -16.66 1.58 -20.91
C VAL A 143 -16.54 1.18 -19.44
N CYS A 144 -16.85 2.10 -18.54
CA CYS A 144 -16.65 1.95 -17.09
C CYS A 144 -17.39 0.74 -16.48
N SER A 145 -18.44 0.24 -17.14
CA SER A 145 -19.20 -0.94 -16.72
C SER A 145 -18.58 -2.27 -17.17
N ASN A 146 -17.48 -2.26 -17.93
CA ASN A 146 -16.77 -3.48 -18.28
C ASN A 146 -16.15 -4.12 -17.03
N LEU A 147 -15.97 -5.43 -17.05
CA LEU A 147 -15.43 -6.18 -15.93
C LEU A 147 -13.93 -6.41 -16.13
N TYR A 148 -13.12 -5.83 -15.24
CA TYR A 148 -11.68 -6.04 -15.18
C TYR A 148 -11.23 -6.26 -13.73
N GLY A 149 -9.96 -6.60 -13.55
CA GLY A 149 -9.33 -6.47 -12.24
C GLY A 149 -9.05 -5.00 -11.93
N PHE A 150 -8.41 -4.70 -10.81
CA PHE A 150 -8.06 -3.33 -10.46
C PHE A 150 -6.82 -3.23 -9.58
N MET A 151 -6.23 -2.04 -9.58
CA MET A 151 -5.09 -1.75 -8.71
C MET A 151 -5.33 -0.51 -7.87
N CYS A 152 -5.20 -0.67 -6.55
CA CYS A 152 -5.22 0.42 -5.59
C CYS A 152 -3.79 0.79 -5.17
N GLU A 153 -3.60 2.03 -4.77
CA GLU A 153 -2.41 2.52 -4.08
C GLU A 153 -2.79 3.15 -2.74
N ASN A 154 -1.85 3.18 -1.79
CA ASN A 154 -2.04 3.96 -0.58
C ASN A 154 -2.26 5.43 -0.94
N SER A 155 -3.31 6.06 -0.42
CA SER A 155 -3.65 7.42 -0.81
C SER A 155 -2.49 8.37 -0.44
N ARG A 156 -2.19 9.37 -1.28
CA ARG A 156 -1.16 10.36 -0.93
C ARG A 156 -1.48 11.08 0.39
N TYR A 157 -2.76 11.21 0.71
CA TYR A 157 -3.22 11.76 1.98
C TYR A 157 -2.76 10.90 3.17
N HIS A 158 -2.93 9.58 3.11
CA HIS A 158 -2.45 8.68 4.17
C HIS A 158 -0.93 8.59 4.22
N ARG A 159 -0.25 8.67 3.07
CA ARG A 159 1.21 8.78 3.07
C ARG A 159 1.68 10.02 3.84
N CYS A 160 1.05 11.17 3.62
CA CYS A 160 1.36 12.38 4.39
C CYS A 160 1.01 12.25 5.88
N GLU A 161 -0.11 11.61 6.22
CA GLU A 161 -0.45 11.34 7.64
C GLU A 161 0.55 10.39 8.31
N GLU A 162 0.98 9.33 7.62
CA GLU A 162 2.01 8.39 8.10
C GLU A 162 3.36 9.10 8.27
N GLU A 163 3.79 9.91 7.30
CA GLU A 163 4.99 10.74 7.37
C GLU A 163 4.93 11.72 8.55
N LEU A 164 3.82 12.45 8.72
CA LEU A 164 3.62 13.36 9.84
C LEU A 164 3.65 12.63 11.19
N GLN A 165 3.06 11.43 11.28
CA GLN A 165 3.09 10.62 12.49
C GLN A 165 4.49 10.09 12.81
N GLU A 166 5.27 9.71 11.78
CA GLU A 166 6.65 9.28 11.95
C GLU A 166 7.54 10.44 12.40
N ASP A 167 7.37 11.63 11.81
CA ASP A 167 8.06 12.85 12.22
C ASP A 167 7.75 13.21 13.69
N MET A 168 6.48 13.13 14.10
CA MET A 168 6.07 13.34 15.48
C MET A 168 6.71 12.32 16.45
N LYS A 169 6.74 11.03 16.07
CA LYS A 169 7.40 9.98 16.87
C LYS A 169 8.91 10.20 16.97
N ASN A 170 9.55 10.58 15.87
CA ASN A 170 10.97 10.88 15.81
C ASN A 170 11.31 12.09 16.70
N GLN A 171 10.48 13.13 16.66
CA GLN A 171 10.64 14.30 17.54
C GLN A 171 10.49 13.91 19.02
N GLN A 172 9.50 13.08 19.36
CA GLN A 172 9.34 12.57 20.72
C GLN A 172 10.53 11.72 21.19
N HIS A 173 11.11 10.89 20.31
CA HIS A 173 12.31 10.10 20.59
C HIS A 173 13.55 10.96 20.81
N ILE A 174 13.71 12.04 20.04
CA ILE A 174 14.81 13.02 20.20
C ILE A 174 14.69 13.71 21.57
N GLU A 175 13.50 14.19 21.93
CA GLU A 175 13.27 14.81 23.25
C GLU A 175 13.51 13.83 24.40
N LEU A 176 13.04 12.58 24.27
CA LEU A 176 13.29 11.55 25.28
C LEU A 176 14.79 11.25 25.43
N LYS A 177 15.53 11.17 24.33
CA LYS A 177 17.00 10.99 24.36
C LYS A 177 17.72 12.17 25.02
N LYS A 178 17.25 13.40 24.81
CA LYS A 178 17.81 14.60 25.43
C LYS A 178 17.62 14.56 26.95
N ILE A 179 16.40 14.28 27.42
CA ILE A 179 16.09 14.14 28.85
C ILE A 179 16.96 13.04 29.48
N VAL A 180 17.05 11.87 28.84
CA VAL A 180 17.90 10.77 29.34
C VAL A 180 19.38 11.19 29.39
N GLY A 181 19.86 11.93 28.39
CA GLY A 181 21.22 12.48 28.35
C GLY A 181 21.51 13.47 29.47
N GLU A 182 20.53 14.27 29.89
CA GLU A 182 20.63 15.22 31.00
C GLU A 182 20.53 14.52 32.37
N MET A 183 19.77 13.43 32.46
CA MET A 183 19.63 12.62 33.68
C MET A 183 20.82 11.68 33.92
N LEU A 184 21.44 11.16 32.86
CA LEU A 184 22.55 10.20 32.91
C LEU A 184 23.73 10.64 33.82
N PRO A 185 24.21 11.90 33.76
CA PRO A 185 25.23 12.40 34.67
C PRO A 185 24.76 12.48 36.13
N GLN A 186 23.48 12.79 36.37
CA GLN A 186 22.93 12.91 37.72
C GLN A 186 22.79 11.54 38.41
N LEU A 187 22.49 10.51 37.61
CA LEU A 187 22.40 9.12 38.07
C LEU A 187 23.75 8.50 38.43
N LYS A 188 24.85 8.94 37.79
CA LYS A 188 26.22 8.53 38.15
C LYS A 188 26.67 9.04 39.51
N ASN A 189 26.04 10.09 40.04
CA ASN A 189 26.36 10.69 41.33
C ASN A 189 25.47 10.17 42.48
N PHE A 190 24.45 9.35 42.16
CA PHE A 190 23.44 8.90 43.12
C PHE A 190 23.75 7.55 43.78
N ASP A 191 24.75 6.85 43.27
CA ASP A 191 25.18 5.55 43.75
C ASP A 191 26.50 5.72 44.51
N GLY A 192 26.42 5.61 45.83
CA GLY A 192 27.56 5.34 46.72
C GLY A 192 27.69 3.85 47.09
N GLU A 193 27.12 2.94 46.30
CA GLU A 193 27.01 1.48 46.55
C GLU A 193 27.43 0.54 45.39
N GLY A 194 28.03 1.05 44.31
CA GLY A 194 28.68 0.26 43.26
C GLY A 194 27.78 -0.65 42.41
N ARG A 195 26.53 -0.26 42.09
CA ARG A 195 25.66 -1.01 41.15
C ARG A 195 25.37 -0.19 39.90
N THR A 196 25.87 -0.66 38.76
CA THR A 196 25.77 0.10 37.52
C THR A 196 24.32 0.30 37.07
N PHE A 197 23.99 1.49 36.57
CA PHE A 197 22.68 1.84 35.99
C PHE A 197 22.24 0.90 34.84
N ARG A 198 23.19 0.15 34.26
CA ARG A 198 22.95 -0.96 33.31
C ARG A 198 22.06 -2.06 33.87
N ASP A 199 22.05 -2.25 35.19
CA ASP A 199 21.30 -3.32 35.85
C ASP A 199 19.84 -2.94 36.16
N ILE A 200 19.49 -1.65 36.08
CA ILE A 200 18.16 -1.13 36.48
C ILE A 200 17.25 -0.84 35.27
N ILE A 201 17.79 -0.48 34.10
CA ILE A 201 16.97 -0.24 32.90
C ILE A 201 17.58 -0.92 31.69
N PHE A 202 17.22 -2.18 31.45
CA PHE A 202 17.04 -2.77 30.12
C PHE A 202 16.21 -4.05 30.23
N ASN A 203 14.89 -3.88 30.29
CA ASN A 203 13.94 -4.94 29.90
C ASN A 203 12.71 -4.33 29.21
N ILE A 204 12.95 -3.35 28.33
CA ILE A 204 11.96 -2.97 27.32
C ILE A 204 12.34 -3.73 26.05
N ASN A 205 11.55 -4.77 25.84
CA ASN A 205 11.57 -5.70 24.74
C ASN A 205 11.54 -4.97 23.37
N PRO A 206 12.58 -5.09 22.52
CA PRO A 206 12.53 -4.57 21.17
C PRO A 206 11.89 -5.64 20.26
N CYS A 207 10.61 -5.50 19.97
CA CYS A 207 10.02 -6.13 18.78
C CYS A 207 10.57 -5.42 17.53
N ASN A 208 11.80 -5.77 17.14
CA ASN A 208 12.34 -5.53 15.81
C ASN A 208 12.76 -6.87 15.22
N ASN A 209 11.88 -7.44 14.41
CA ASN A 209 12.27 -8.34 13.33
C ASN A 209 11.25 -8.20 12.21
N LEU A 210 11.26 -7.02 11.57
CA LEU A 210 10.77 -6.84 10.21
C LEU A 210 11.93 -6.24 9.43
N LYS A 211 12.44 -7.06 8.50
CA LYS A 211 13.46 -6.70 7.53
C LYS A 211 12.86 -5.70 6.55
N CYS A 212 13.50 -4.54 6.44
CA CYS A 212 13.56 -3.79 5.18
C CYS A 212 14.76 -4.29 4.37
#